data_AF-A0A1W1H4I2-F1
#
_entry.id   AF-A0A1W1H4I2-F1
#
_cell.length_a   1.000
_cell.length_b   1.000
_cell.length_c   1.000
_cell.angle_alpha   90.00
_cell.angle_beta   90.00
_cell.angle_gamma   90.00
#
_symmetry.space_group_name_H-M   'P 1'
#
loop_
_entity.id
_entity.type
_entity.pdbx_description
1 polymer ?
#
loop_
_entity_poly.entity_id
_entity_poly.type
_entity_poly.pdbx_seq_one_letter_code
_entity_poly.pdbx_strand_id
1 'polypeptide(L)'
;MHHQSQSIPPTLLKLEHLRIRNDLYFVARRALSERRRELNDQRKSIRQEMETASKSFSGRELTVGVGRPTNLGGKTLDEHRHETLAKLQRWMAAVDAVDAIVAAAYDELSASSGDVRAYQAASQHLQQTVADWGLSQ
;
A
#
# COMPACT_ATOMS: atom_id res chain seq x y z
N MET A 1 -34.72 -26.90 -37.22
CA MET A 1 -33.91 -27.11 -35.99
C MET A 1 -33.72 -25.76 -35.33
N HIS A 2 -34.50 -25.46 -34.29
CA HIS A 2 -34.33 -24.22 -33.53
C HIS A 2 -33.27 -24.44 -32.45
N HIS A 3 -32.08 -23.87 -32.62
CA HIS A 3 -31.19 -23.60 -31.49
C HIS A 3 -31.84 -22.47 -30.69
N GLN A 4 -32.67 -22.83 -29.70
CA GLN A 4 -33.02 -21.92 -28.63
C GLN A 4 -31.74 -21.69 -27.83
N SER A 5 -31.13 -20.53 -28.01
CA SER A 5 -30.10 -20.03 -27.10
C SER A 5 -30.71 -19.97 -25.71
N GLN A 6 -30.45 -20.97 -24.86
CA GLN A 6 -30.90 -20.97 -23.49
C GLN A 6 -30.29 -19.75 -22.79
N SER A 7 -31.14 -18.79 -22.41
CA SER A 7 -30.71 -17.59 -21.71
C SER A 7 -30.16 -17.96 -20.33
N ILE A 8 -28.99 -17.45 -19.98
CA ILE A 8 -28.39 -17.68 -18.66
C ILE A 8 -29.35 -17.18 -17.57
N PRO A 9 -29.67 -18.00 -16.55
CA PRO A 9 -30.49 -17.59 -15.43
C PRO A 9 -29.98 -16.31 -14.76
N PRO A 10 -30.85 -15.31 -14.46
CA PRO A 10 -30.45 -14.06 -13.81
C PRO A 10 -29.75 -14.24 -12.47
N THR A 11 -30.03 -15.33 -11.76
CA THR A 11 -29.40 -15.70 -10.49
C THR A 11 -27.92 -16.06 -10.66
N LEU A 12 -27.55 -16.75 -11.74
CA LEU A 12 -26.15 -17.05 -12.06
C LEU A 12 -25.39 -15.77 -12.44
N LEU A 13 -26.03 -14.86 -13.17
CA LEU A 13 -25.43 -13.56 -13.48
C LEU A 13 -25.17 -12.72 -12.23
N LYS A 14 -26.08 -12.77 -11.24
CA LYS A 14 -25.89 -12.11 -9.94
C LYS A 14 -24.75 -12.75 -9.13
N LEU A 15 -24.68 -14.08 -9.13
CA LEU A 15 -23.60 -14.80 -8.44
C LEU A 15 -22.23 -14.48 -9.05
N GLU A 16 -22.14 -14.43 -10.39
CA GLU A 16 -20.89 -14.08 -11.07
C GLU A 16 -20.47 -12.64 -10.77
N HIS A 17 -21.41 -11.69 -10.74
CA HIS A 17 -21.11 -10.32 -10.29
C HIS A 17 -20.58 -10.28 -8.87
N LEU A 18 -21.20 -11.02 -7.94
CA LEU A 18 -20.74 -11.13 -6.56
C LEU A 18 -19.35 -11.78 -6.48
N ARG A 19 -19.06 -12.80 -7.29
CA ARG A 19 -17.72 -13.41 -7.38
C ARG A 19 -16.67 -12.41 -7.84
N ILE A 20 -16.93 -11.70 -8.94
CA ILE A 20 -16.00 -10.70 -9.49
C ILE A 20 -15.70 -9.63 -8.43
N ARG A 21 -16.73 -9.12 -7.75
CA ARG A 21 -16.55 -8.12 -6.67
C ARG A 21 -15.76 -8.68 -5.49
N ASN A 22 -16.01 -9.92 -5.11
CA ASN A 22 -15.25 -10.60 -4.07
C ASN A 22 -13.76 -10.74 -4.44
N ASP A 23 -13.46 -11.16 -5.67
CA ASP A 23 -12.09 -11.31 -6.15
C ASP A 23 -11.36 -9.96 -6.20
N LEU A 24 -12.02 -8.92 -6.72
CA LEU A 24 -11.51 -7.55 -6.74
C LEU A 24 -11.24 -7.03 -5.31
N TYR A 25 -12.12 -7.34 -4.36
CA TYR A 25 -11.92 -6.96 -2.96
C TYR A 25 -10.62 -7.56 -2.40
N PHE A 26 -10.38 -8.86 -2.60
CA PHE A 26 -9.18 -9.51 -2.07
C PHE A 26 -7.90 -9.01 -2.75
N VAL A 27 -7.93 -8.80 -4.07
CA VAL A 27 -6.80 -8.24 -4.82
C VAL A 27 -6.48 -6.81 -4.33
N ALA A 28 -7.49 -5.95 -4.22
CA ALA A 28 -7.31 -4.59 -3.74
C ALA A 28 -6.80 -4.55 -2.30
N ARG A 29 -7.35 -5.40 -1.41
CA ARG A 29 -6.93 -5.48 -0.01
C ARG A 29 -5.47 -5.91 0.10
N ARG A 30 -5.05 -6.89 -0.70
CA ARG A 30 -3.67 -7.34 -0.76
C ARG A 30 -2.73 -6.22 -1.24
N ALA A 31 -3.06 -5.57 -2.35
CA ALA A 31 -2.26 -4.50 -2.92
C ALA A 31 -2.08 -3.32 -1.93
N LEU A 32 -3.16 -2.90 -1.26
CA LEU A 32 -3.10 -1.84 -0.23
C LEU A 32 -2.24 -2.26 0.97
N SER A 33 -2.32 -3.52 1.40
CA SER A 33 -1.51 -4.04 2.51
C SER A 33 -0.03 -4.10 2.16
N GLU A 34 0.31 -4.57 0.95
CA GLU A 34 1.67 -4.59 0.42
C GLU A 34 2.23 -3.16 0.31
N ARG A 35 1.44 -2.23 -0.23
CA ARG A 35 1.84 -0.83 -0.33
C ARG A 35 2.12 -0.19 1.03
N ARG A 36 1.28 -0.47 2.03
CA ARG A 36 1.48 0.03 3.40
C ARG A 36 2.75 -0.53 4.04
N ARG A 37 3.07 -1.80 3.79
CA ARG A 37 4.34 -2.40 4.23
C ARG A 37 5.53 -1.66 3.60
N GLU A 38 5.48 -1.43 2.31
CA GLU A 38 6.53 -0.74 1.55
C GLU A 38 6.75 0.70 2.06
N LEU A 39 5.67 1.45 2.30
CA LEU A 39 5.75 2.80 2.89
C LEU A 39 6.36 2.79 4.30
N ASN A 40 6.04 1.78 5.12
CA ASN A 40 6.65 1.64 6.43
C ASN A 40 8.14 1.33 6.37
N ASP A 41 8.57 0.52 5.39
CA ASP A 41 9.99 0.22 5.19
C ASP A 41 10.74 1.46 4.66
N GLN A 42 10.13 2.24 3.75
CA GLN A 42 10.65 3.55 3.33
C GLN A 42 10.78 4.52 4.51
N ARG A 43 9.76 4.62 5.37
CA ARG A 43 9.76 5.46 6.57
C ARG A 43 10.93 5.09 7.50
N LYS A 44 11.18 3.79 7.70
CA LYS A 44 12.33 3.32 8.50
C LYS A 44 13.66 3.70 7.86
N SER A 45 13.81 3.51 6.54
CA SER A 45 15.02 3.91 5.82
C SER A 45 15.31 5.40 5.96
N ILE A 46 14.31 6.26 5.74
CA ILE A 46 14.47 7.72 5.88
C ILE A 46 14.86 8.08 7.32
N ARG A 47 14.25 7.45 8.34
CA ARG A 47 14.64 7.69 9.74
C ARG A 47 16.09 7.32 10.01
N GLN A 48 16.52 6.17 9.50
CA GLN A 48 17.91 5.74 9.62
C GLN A 48 18.86 6.71 8.92
N GLU A 49 18.53 7.16 7.71
CA GLU A 49 19.31 8.18 6.99
C GLU A 49 19.35 9.51 7.73
N MET A 50 18.24 9.95 8.36
CA MET A 50 18.23 11.15 9.20
C MET A 50 19.13 11.00 10.42
N GLU A 51 19.11 9.84 11.07
CA GLU A 51 19.97 9.54 12.22
C GLU A 51 21.45 9.50 11.80
N THR A 52 21.76 8.86 10.68
CA THR A 52 23.10 8.85 10.09
C THR A 52 23.54 10.27 9.72
N ALA A 53 22.74 11.03 8.97
CA ALA A 53 23.07 12.41 8.60
C ALA A 53 23.26 13.33 9.83
N SER A 54 22.54 13.07 10.93
CA SER A 54 22.72 13.78 12.19
C SER A 54 24.00 13.38 12.94
N LYS A 55 24.48 12.15 12.80
CA LYS A 55 25.66 11.61 13.50
C LYS A 55 26.97 11.69 12.71
N SER A 56 26.91 11.57 11.38
CA SER A 56 28.07 11.45 10.49
C SER A 56 28.99 12.66 10.45
N PHE A 57 28.57 13.80 11.01
CA PHE A 57 29.36 15.04 10.96
C PHE A 57 29.46 15.75 12.31
N SER A 58 29.45 15.00 13.42
CA SER A 58 29.72 15.53 14.77
C SER A 58 31.22 15.68 15.10
N GLY A 59 32.11 15.53 14.12
CA GLY A 59 33.53 15.83 14.28
C GLY A 59 33.73 17.33 14.26
N ARG A 60 34.19 17.89 15.39
CA ARG A 60 34.71 19.26 15.54
C ARG A 60 35.40 19.67 14.25
N GLU A 61 35.06 20.83 13.68
CA GLU A 61 35.88 21.48 12.65
C GLU A 61 37.35 21.28 13.06
N LEU A 62 38.07 20.44 12.34
CA LEU A 62 39.51 20.50 12.42
C LEU A 62 39.82 21.87 11.82
N THR A 63 40.12 22.83 12.70
CA THR A 63 41.07 23.90 12.37
C THR A 63 42.36 23.21 11.99
N VAL A 64 42.41 22.65 10.77
CA VAL A 64 43.66 22.34 10.09
C VAL A 64 44.26 23.71 9.86
N GLY A 65 45.40 23.94 10.49
CA GLY A 65 46.06 25.24 10.55
C GLY A 65 46.08 25.92 9.19
N VAL A 66 45.84 27.24 9.23
CA VAL A 66 46.22 28.20 8.20
C VAL A 66 45.84 27.79 6.76
N GLY A 67 44.62 28.15 6.34
CA GLY A 67 44.44 28.67 4.98
C GLY A 67 43.83 27.76 3.91
N ARG A 68 43.02 26.74 4.24
CA ARG A 68 42.18 26.11 3.20
C ARG A 68 40.77 25.78 3.70
N PRO A 69 39.72 26.49 3.22
CA PRO A 69 38.35 26.13 3.51
C PRO A 69 38.08 24.71 2.97
N THR A 70 37.49 23.85 3.79
CA THR A 70 36.84 22.60 3.34
C THR A 70 35.53 22.94 2.63
N ASN A 71 35.64 23.74 1.57
CA ASN A 71 34.54 24.06 0.67
C ASN A 71 34.31 22.84 -0.23
N LEU A 72 33.35 21.99 0.14
CA LEU A 72 32.65 21.15 -0.81
C LEU A 72 31.78 22.09 -1.67
N GLY A 73 32.35 22.68 -2.72
CA GLY A 73 31.60 23.49 -3.68
C GLY A 73 31.03 24.82 -3.15
N GLY A 74 31.67 25.42 -2.13
CA GLY A 74 31.31 26.76 -1.64
C GLY A 74 30.24 26.82 -0.54
N LYS A 75 29.78 25.67 -0.02
CA LYS A 75 28.90 25.59 1.15
C LYS A 75 29.67 25.10 2.38
N THR A 76 29.29 25.60 3.55
CA THR A 76 29.79 25.07 4.82
C THR A 76 29.21 23.66 5.07
N LEU A 77 29.92 22.85 5.86
CA LEU A 77 29.48 21.50 6.20
C LEU A 77 28.13 21.49 6.96
N ASP A 78 27.90 22.52 7.78
CA ASP A 78 26.63 22.69 8.51
C ASP A 78 25.46 23.06 7.59
N GLU A 79 25.67 23.91 6.59
CA GLU A 79 24.65 24.20 5.57
C GLU A 79 24.27 22.94 4.79
N HIS A 80 25.26 22.15 4.37
CA HIS A 80 25.02 20.89 3.68
C HIS A 80 24.23 19.89 4.54
N ARG A 81 24.53 19.80 5.84
CA ARG A 81 23.77 18.99 6.80
C ARG A 81 22.33 19.47 6.92
N HIS A 82 22.12 20.78 7.09
CA HIS A 82 20.79 21.34 7.26
C HIS A 82 19.93 21.09 6.01
N GLU A 83 20.50 21.29 4.82
CA GLU A 83 19.83 20.99 3.54
C GLU A 83 19.47 19.51 3.40
N THR A 84 20.38 18.61 3.79
CA THR A 84 20.15 17.15 3.73
C THR A 84 19.02 16.74 4.68
N LEU A 85 19.02 17.22 5.92
CA LEU A 85 17.96 16.93 6.89
C LEU A 85 16.62 17.51 6.45
N ALA A 86 16.59 18.75 5.96
CA ALA A 86 15.38 19.38 5.43
C ALA A 86 14.83 18.65 4.20
N LYS A 87 15.70 18.08 3.36
CA LYS A 87 15.29 17.19 2.27
C LYS A 87 14.64 15.93 2.83
N LEU A 88 15.32 15.19 3.72
CA LEU A 88 14.79 13.95 4.30
C LEU A 88 13.46 14.14 5.04
N GLN A 89 13.29 15.26 5.76
CA GLN A 89 12.01 15.63 6.40
C GLN A 89 10.88 15.80 5.38
N ARG A 90 11.15 16.43 4.23
CA ARG A 90 10.15 16.56 3.15
C ARG A 90 9.78 15.20 2.55
N TRP A 91 10.75 14.29 2.39
CA TRP A 91 10.47 12.92 1.95
C TRP A 91 9.64 12.15 2.98
N MET A 92 9.92 12.30 4.27
CA MET A 92 9.10 11.71 5.34
C MET A 92 7.66 12.18 5.26
N ALA A 93 7.44 13.49 5.13
CA ALA A 93 6.11 14.07 5.02
C ALA A 93 5.36 13.58 3.76
N ALA A 94 6.06 13.41 2.64
CA ALA A 94 5.47 12.84 1.43
C ALA A 94 5.05 11.37 1.62
N VAL A 95 5.88 10.55 2.28
CA VAL A 95 5.55 9.16 2.62
C VAL A 95 4.32 9.11 3.54
N ASP A 96 4.27 9.97 4.56
CA ASP A 96 3.15 10.04 5.50
C ASP A 96 1.84 10.48 4.81
N ALA A 97 1.90 11.41 3.86
CA ALA A 97 0.75 11.82 3.07
C ALA A 97 0.22 10.66 2.20
N VAL A 98 1.11 9.87 1.59
CA VAL A 98 0.71 8.70 0.80
C VAL A 98 0.14 7.59 1.69
N ASP A 99 0.71 7.37 2.88
CA ASP A 99 0.20 6.41 3.87
C ASP A 99 -1.22 6.76 4.32
N ALA A 100 -1.52 8.05 4.50
CA ALA A 100 -2.87 8.52 4.82
C ALA A 100 -3.88 8.22 3.70
N ILE A 101 -3.49 8.40 2.43
CA ILE A 101 -4.34 8.06 1.27
C ILE A 101 -4.59 6.55 1.21
N VAL A 102 -3.54 5.74 1.41
CA VAL A 102 -3.65 4.27 1.40
C VAL A 102 -4.53 3.78 2.56
N ALA A 103 -4.43 4.40 3.73
CA ALA A 103 -5.29 4.10 4.87
C ALA A 103 -6.76 4.41 4.57
N ALA A 104 -7.06 5.59 4.01
CA ALA A 104 -8.42 5.95 3.60
C ALA A 104 -8.99 4.96 2.57
N ALA A 105 -8.21 4.60 1.55
CA ALA A 105 -8.62 3.60 0.56
C ALA A 105 -8.87 2.21 1.17
N TYR A 106 -8.13 1.84 2.21
CA TYR A 106 -8.33 0.58 2.94
C TYR A 106 -9.64 0.59 3.74
N ASP A 107 -9.95 1.72 4.39
CA ASP A 107 -11.18 1.90 5.16
C ASP A 107 -12.41 1.88 4.24
N GLU A 108 -12.34 2.57 3.09
CA GLU A 108 -13.38 2.53 2.04
C GLU A 108 -13.59 1.12 1.51
N LEU A 109 -12.51 0.41 1.17
CA LEU A 109 -12.58 -0.98 0.72
C LEU A 109 -13.21 -1.88 1.79
N SER A 110 -12.84 -1.68 3.07
CA SER A 110 -13.40 -2.44 4.19
C SER A 110 -14.90 -2.18 4.38
N ALA A 111 -15.36 -0.95 4.16
CA ALA A 111 -16.79 -0.61 4.16
C ALA A 111 -17.56 -1.34 3.04
N SER A 112 -16.92 -1.60 1.89
CA SER A 112 -17.52 -2.39 0.79
C SER A 112 -17.52 -3.92 1.00
N SER A 113 -17.09 -4.42 2.17
CA SER A 113 -17.03 -5.87 2.46
C SER A 113 -18.38 -6.59 2.50
N GLY A 114 -19.50 -5.86 2.43
CA GLY A 114 -20.84 -6.44 2.35
C GLY A 114 -21.03 -7.39 1.16
N ASP A 115 -20.42 -7.08 0.01
CA ASP A 115 -20.50 -7.89 -1.20
C ASP A 115 -19.74 -9.22 -1.07
N VAL A 116 -18.66 -9.25 -0.28
CA VAL A 116 -17.91 -10.47 0.05
C VAL A 116 -18.76 -11.43 0.86
N ARG A 117 -19.44 -10.92 1.90
CA ARG A 117 -20.33 -11.74 2.74
C ARG A 117 -21.52 -12.27 1.94
N ALA A 118 -22.09 -11.44 1.06
CA ALA A 118 -23.18 -11.83 0.19
C ALA A 118 -22.74 -12.94 -0.80
N TYR A 119 -21.54 -12.82 -1.39
CA TYR A 119 -20.97 -13.87 -2.24
C TYR A 119 -20.79 -15.19 -1.47
N GLN A 120 -20.18 -15.15 -0.28
CA GLN A 120 -19.94 -16.34 0.52
C GLN A 120 -21.24 -17.06 0.89
N ALA A 121 -22.25 -16.32 1.34
CA ALA A 121 -23.56 -16.88 1.67
C ALA A 121 -24.24 -17.49 0.42
N ALA A 122 -24.21 -16.79 -0.72
CA ALA A 122 -24.79 -17.29 -1.96
C ALA A 122 -24.06 -18.53 -2.50
N SER A 123 -22.72 -18.56 -2.38
CA SER A 123 -21.89 -19.69 -2.78
C SER A 123 -22.12 -20.92 -1.89
N GLN A 124 -22.18 -20.73 -0.57
CA GLN A 124 -22.50 -21.80 0.38
C GLN A 124 -23.90 -22.37 0.15
N HIS A 125 -24.89 -21.50 -0.05
CA HIS A 125 -26.26 -21.94 -0.35
C HIS A 125 -26.33 -22.74 -1.65
N LEU A 126 -25.60 -22.33 -2.70
CA LEU A 126 -25.50 -23.08 -3.94
C LEU A 126 -24.85 -24.46 -3.73
N GLN A 127 -23.74 -24.51 -2.99
CA GLN A 127 -23.06 -25.78 -2.67
C GLN A 127 -23.98 -26.73 -1.92
N GLN A 128 -24.70 -26.23 -0.90
CA GLN A 128 -25.69 -27.02 -0.16
C GLN A 128 -26.80 -27.52 -1.09
N THR A 129 -27.35 -26.67 -1.94
CA THR A 129 -28.41 -27.06 -2.89
C THR A 129 -27.96 -28.15 -3.86
N VAL A 130 -26.73 -28.04 -4.38
CA VAL A 130 -26.13 -29.05 -5.27
C VAL A 130 -25.91 -30.37 -4.53
N ALA A 131 -25.50 -30.31 -3.27
CA ALA A 131 -25.36 -31.50 -2.42
C ALA A 131 -26.71 -32.16 -2.11
N ASP A 132 -27.73 -31.36 -1.78
CA ASP A 132 -29.10 -31.84 -1.51
C ASP A 132 -29.73 -32.51 -2.75
N TRP A 133 -29.33 -32.11 -3.95
CA TRP A 133 -29.72 -32.74 -5.22
C TRP A 133 -28.90 -33.98 -5.57
N GLY A 134 -27.91 -34.36 -4.75
CA GLY A 134 -27.02 -35.49 -5.03
C GLY A 134 -26.08 -35.26 -6.22
N LEU A 135 -25.87 -34.00 -6.59
CA LEU A 135 -25.01 -33.59 -7.71
C LEU A 135 -23.61 -33.17 -7.25
N SER A 136 -23.35 -33.11 -5.94
CA SER A 136 -22.01 -32.97 -5.39
C SER A 136 -21.34 -34.34 -5.29
N GLN A 137 -20.18 -34.51 -5.91
CA GLN A 137 -19.31 -35.67 -5.69
C GLN A 137 -18.34 -35.45 -4.54
#